data_AF-A0A1B6F313-F1
#
_entry.id   AF-A0A1B6F313-F1
#
_cell.length_a   1.000
_cell.length_b   1.000
_cell.length_c   1.000
_cell.angle_alpha   90.00
_cell.angle_beta   90.00
_cell.angle_gamma   90.00
#
_symmetry.space_group_name_H-M   'P 1'
#
loop_
_entity.id
_entity.type
_entity.pdbx_description
1 polymer ?
#
loop_
_entity_poly.entity_id
_entity_poly.type
_entity_poly.pdbx_seq_one_letter_code
_entity_poly.pdbx_strand_id
1 'polypeptide(L)'
;GLFLGFFVFMSLESADFCNAYLRSEPLPYGILTLSSFLHYFGWVFLMTTTLVMLFKSERTPPVDEEPTLGILETYKKLIQIMRLPAMKSFLIFLLTMNISFSACDAISWLKLV
;
A
#
# COMPACT_ATOMS: atom_id res chain seq x y z
N GLY A 1 -6.67 6.32 -0.93
CA GLY A 1 -6.04 5.09 -0.44
C GLY A 1 -5.34 5.29 0.89
N LEU A 2 -4.40 6.23 0.96
CA LEU A 2 -3.63 6.52 2.19
C LEU A 2 -4.49 7.17 3.28
N PHE A 3 -5.30 8.16 2.94
CA PHE A 3 -6.16 8.90 3.89
C PHE A 3 -7.07 7.96 4.69
N LEU A 4 -7.84 7.11 4.00
CA LEU A 4 -8.77 6.21 4.68
C LEU A 4 -8.03 5.19 5.55
N GLY A 5 -6.92 4.61 5.07
CA GLY A 5 -6.13 3.66 5.87
C GLY A 5 -5.50 4.31 7.11
N PHE A 6 -4.93 5.51 6.96
CA PHE A 6 -4.27 6.22 8.05
C PHE A 6 -5.27 6.74 9.09
N PHE A 7 -6.34 7.40 8.66
CA PHE A 7 -7.36 7.95 9.56
C PHE A 7 -8.13 6.85 10.27
N VAL A 8 -8.52 5.77 9.57
CA VAL A 8 -9.21 4.64 10.23
C VAL A 8 -8.30 3.98 11.25
N PHE A 9 -7.01 3.79 10.93
CA PHE A 9 -6.05 3.24 11.87
C PHE A 9 -5.81 4.15 13.09
N MET A 10 -5.67 5.46 12.86
CA MET A 10 -5.53 6.46 13.92
C MET A 10 -6.77 6.51 14.83
N SER A 11 -7.96 6.47 14.24
CA SER A 11 -9.23 6.45 14.99
C SER A 11 -9.37 5.20 15.87
N LEU A 12 -8.92 4.04 15.39
CA LEU A 12 -8.98 2.77 16.13
C LEU A 12 -7.92 2.64 17.23
N GLU A 13 -6.81 3.39 17.12
CA GLU A 13 -5.76 3.47 18.14
C GLU A 13 -6.16 4.43 19.27
N SER A 14 -6.81 5.55 18.94
CA SER A 14 -7.24 6.52 19.95
C SER A 14 -8.34 5.95 20.86
N ALA A 15 -8.09 5.98 22.17
CA ALA A 15 -9.07 5.53 23.18
C ALA A 15 -10.32 6.42 23.18
N ASP A 16 -10.16 7.73 23.01
CA ASP A 16 -11.26 8.71 23.01
C ASP A 16 -12.28 8.47 21.88
N PHE A 17 -11.84 8.20 20.65
CA PHE A 17 -12.75 7.92 19.53
C PHE A 17 -13.45 6.57 19.69
N CYS A 18 -12.70 5.55 20.16
CA CYS A 18 -13.26 4.24 20.46
C CYS A 18 -14.32 4.28 21.56
N ASN A 19 -14.10 5.06 22.61
CA ASN A 19 -15.03 5.24 23.72
C ASN A 19 -16.24 6.12 23.36
N ALA A 20 -16.07 7.08 22.45
CA ALA A 20 -17.15 7.97 22.05
C ALA A 20 -18.10 7.34 21.00
N TYR A 21 -17.61 6.45 20.13
CA TYR A 21 -18.37 5.99 18.96
C TYR A 21 -18.58 4.46 18.86
N LEU A 22 -17.73 3.65 19.51
CA LEU A 22 -17.81 2.18 19.40
C LEU A 22 -18.14 1.45 20.71
N ARG A 23 -18.02 2.08 21.88
CA ARG A 23 -18.21 1.44 23.19
C ARG A 23 -19.26 2.16 24.04
N SER A 24 -19.98 1.40 24.87
CA SER A 24 -20.88 1.96 25.90
C SER A 24 -20.22 2.17 27.26
N GLU A 25 -19.10 1.50 27.56
CA GLU A 25 -18.32 1.69 28.80
C GLU A 25 -16.91 2.23 28.47
N PRO A 26 -16.47 3.34 29.09
CA PRO A 26 -15.20 3.97 28.78
C PRO A 26 -14.03 3.21 29.40
N LEU A 27 -13.04 2.85 28.59
CA LEU A 27 -11.79 2.21 29.02
C LEU A 27 -10.58 3.04 28.55
N PRO A 28 -9.46 3.06 29.30
CA PRO A 28 -8.32 3.91 28.99
C PRO A 28 -7.49 3.44 27.78
N TYR A 29 -7.88 2.36 27.10
CA TYR A 29 -7.17 1.79 25.96
C TYR A 29 -8.09 1.69 24.72
N GLY A 30 -7.54 2.01 23.54
CA GLY A 30 -8.24 1.86 22.25
C GLY A 30 -8.56 0.40 21.91
N ILE A 31 -9.53 0.17 21.04
CA ILE A 31 -10.02 -1.18 20.67
C ILE A 31 -8.91 -2.01 20.01
N LEU A 32 -8.04 -1.35 19.24
CA LEU A 32 -6.87 -1.95 18.62
C LEU A 32 -5.62 -1.18 19.05
N THR A 33 -4.95 -1.66 20.09
CA THR A 33 -3.62 -1.15 20.44
C THR A 33 -2.64 -1.52 19.33
N LEU A 34 -1.82 -0.55 18.90
CA LEU A 34 -0.76 -0.72 17.90
C LEU A 34 0.10 -1.97 18.16
N SER A 35 0.43 -2.21 19.43
CA SER A 35 1.22 -3.37 19.87
C SER A 35 0.56 -4.72 19.54
N SER A 36 -0.73 -4.89 19.85
CA SER A 36 -1.48 -6.13 19.58
C SER A 36 -1.67 -6.37 18.08
N PHE A 37 -1.89 -5.30 17.31
CA PHE A 37 -1.97 -5.38 15.86
C PHE A 37 -0.64 -5.83 15.25
N LEU A 38 0.47 -5.19 15.63
CA LEU A 38 1.81 -5.56 15.17
C LEU A 38 2.19 -6.99 15.53
N HIS A 39 1.82 -7.46 16.73
CA HIS A 39 2.07 -8.83 17.14
C HIS A 39 1.31 -9.84 16.26
N TYR A 40 0.01 -9.59 16.02
CA TYR A 40 -0.81 -10.48 15.18
C TYR A 40 -0.29 -10.52 13.73
N PHE A 41 -0.11 -9.35 13.10
CA PHE A 41 0.38 -9.28 11.73
C PHE A 41 1.84 -9.74 11.60
N GLY A 42 2.65 -9.54 12.64
CA GLY A 42 4.02 -10.06 12.71
C GLY A 42 4.06 -11.58 12.65
N TRP A 43 3.22 -12.27 13.44
CA TRP A 43 3.10 -13.72 13.37
C TRP A 43 2.59 -14.22 12.02
N VAL A 44 1.60 -13.55 11.42
CA VAL A 44 1.10 -13.88 10.08
C VAL A 44 2.21 -13.73 9.03
N PHE A 45 3.02 -12.66 9.10
CA PHE A 45 4.12 -12.43 8.18
C PHE A 45 5.24 -13.47 8.33
N LEU A 46 5.59 -13.84 9.56
CA LEU A 46 6.57 -14.90 9.83
C LEU A 46 6.08 -16.26 9.34
N MET A 47 4.82 -16.61 9.61
CA MET A 47 4.22 -17.86 9.15
C MET A 47 4.20 -17.94 7.63
N THR A 48 3.77 -16.88 6.94
CA THR A 48 3.70 -16.87 5.48
C THR A 48 5.09 -16.90 4.84
N THR A 49 6.07 -16.19 5.39
CA THR A 49 7.45 -16.21 4.89
C THR A 49 8.09 -17.57 5.12
N THR A 50 7.89 -18.19 6.28
CA THR A 50 8.36 -19.54 6.58
C THR A 50 7.70 -20.56 5.66
N LEU A 51 6.39 -20.44 5.44
CA LEU A 51 5.65 -21.30 4.51
C LEU A 51 6.19 -21.16 3.09
N VAL A 52 6.34 -19.94 2.58
CA VAL A 52 6.91 -19.69 1.26
C VAL A 52 8.34 -20.24 1.19
N MET A 53 9.17 -20.04 2.20
CA MET A 53 10.53 -20.54 2.25
C MET A 53 10.59 -22.08 2.22
N LEU A 54 9.68 -22.77 2.91
CA LEU A 54 9.65 -24.23 2.94
C LEU A 54 9.02 -24.84 1.67
N PHE A 55 7.95 -24.24 1.15
CA PHE A 55 7.22 -24.77 -0.01
C PHE A 55 7.82 -24.34 -1.35
N LYS A 56 8.47 -23.18 -1.39
CA LYS A 56 9.17 -22.70 -2.59
C LYS A 56 10.59 -23.22 -2.59
N SER A 57 10.72 -24.51 -2.90
CA SER A 57 12.00 -25.07 -3.32
C SER A 57 12.36 -24.44 -4.66
N GLU A 58 13.38 -23.59 -4.69
CA GLU A 58 13.94 -23.06 -5.93
C GLU A 58 14.44 -24.23 -6.76
N ARG A 59 13.69 -24.58 -7.80
CA ARG A 59 14.19 -25.41 -8.89
C ARG A 59 15.11 -24.51 -9.68
N THR A 60 16.41 -24.81 -9.68
CA THR A 60 17.37 -24.14 -10.56
C THR A 60 16.80 -24.16 -11.97
N PRO A 61 16.51 -23.01 -12.60
CA PRO A 61 16.17 -23.00 -14.00
C PRO A 61 17.35 -23.60 -14.76
N PRO A 62 17.12 -24.40 -15.81
CA PRO A 62 18.20 -24.78 -16.71
C PRO A 62 18.95 -23.51 -17.15
N VAL A 63 20.28 -23.60 -17.21
CA VAL A 63 21.21 -22.50 -17.55
C VAL A 63 21.03 -22.00 -19.01
N ASP A 64 20.07 -22.55 -19.74
CA ASP A 64 19.75 -22.18 -21.11
C ASP A 64 18.36 -21.53 -21.13
N GLU A 65 18.29 -20.33 -21.68
CA GLU A 65 17.15 -19.40 -21.68
C GLU A 65 17.08 -18.46 -20.46
N GLU A 66 18.19 -17.79 -20.16
CA GLU A 66 18.04 -16.33 -20.14
C GLU A 66 17.71 -15.91 -21.58
N PRO A 67 16.46 -15.53 -21.92
CA PRO A 67 16.38 -14.42 -22.85
C PRO A 67 17.02 -13.30 -22.04
N THR A 68 18.29 -13.01 -22.29
CA THR A 68 18.78 -11.65 -22.17
C THR A 68 17.95 -10.84 -23.17
N LEU A 69 16.66 -10.67 -22.88
CA LEU A 69 15.78 -9.70 -23.46
C LEU A 69 16.50 -8.43 -23.07
N GLY A 70 17.34 -7.94 -23.97
CA GLY A 70 18.30 -6.89 -23.66
C GLY A 70 17.54 -5.78 -22.93
N ILE A 71 18.18 -5.12 -21.98
CA ILE A 71 17.56 -4.04 -21.21
C ILE A 71 16.76 -3.11 -22.14
N LEU A 72 17.31 -2.85 -23.34
CA LEU A 72 16.66 -2.18 -24.46
C LEU A 72 15.35 -2.82 -24.97
N GLU A 73 15.29 -4.14 -25.19
CA GLU A 73 14.06 -4.83 -25.60
C GLU A 73 12.98 -4.77 -24.53
N THR A 74 13.37 -4.90 -23.25
CA THR A 74 12.45 -4.76 -22.12
C THR A 74 11.90 -3.33 -22.05
N TYR A 75 12.74 -2.30 -22.18
CA TYR A 75 12.30 -0.90 -22.28
C TYR A 75 11.42 -0.65 -23.51
N LYS A 76 11.74 -1.26 -24.66
CA LYS A 76 10.96 -1.13 -25.90
C LYS A 76 9.56 -1.72 -25.76
N LYS A 77 9.42 -2.86 -25.08
CA LYS A 77 8.12 -3.45 -24.73
C LYS A 77 7.36 -2.55 -23.76
N LEU A 78 8.02 -1.99 -22.75
CA LEU A 78 7.40 -1.09 -21.77
C LEU A 78 6.88 0.19 -22.43
N ILE A 79 7.67 0.81 -23.32
CA ILE A 79 7.25 1.95 -24.15
C ILE A 79 6.11 1.58 -25.10
N GLN A 80 6.13 0.37 -25.67
CA GLN A 80 5.04 -0.10 -26.51
C GLN A 80 3.73 -0.22 -25.72
N ILE A 81 3.78 -0.76 -24.50
CA ILE A 81 2.62 -0.85 -23.58
C ILE A 81 2.11 0.55 -23.22
N MET A 82 3.03 1.48 -22.92
CA MET A 82 2.68 2.89 -22.65
C MET A 82 1.99 3.59 -23.82
N ARG A 83 2.24 3.13 -25.06
CA ARG A 83 1.69 3.75 -26.27
C ARG A 83 0.26 3.32 -26.59
N LEU A 84 -0.27 2.28 -25.94
CA LEU A 84 -1.65 1.84 -26.15
C LEU A 84 -2.65 2.92 -25.70
N PRO A 85 -3.72 3.16 -26.47
CA PRO A 85 -4.69 4.24 -26.20
C PRO A 85 -5.36 4.10 -24.83
N ALA A 86 -5.60 2.87 -24.37
CA ALA A 86 -6.16 2.61 -23.04
C ALA A 86 -5.23 3.11 -21.91
N MET A 87 -3.91 2.95 -22.07
CA MET A 87 -2.92 3.37 -21.07
C MET A 87 -2.77 4.90 -21.04
N LYS A 88 -2.92 5.58 -22.19
CA LYS A 88 -2.91 7.05 -22.27
C LYS A 88 -4.10 7.67 -21.57
N SER A 89 -5.31 7.14 -21.75
CA SER A 89 -6.50 7.62 -21.05
C SER A 89 -6.37 7.46 -19.53
N PHE A 90 -5.84 6.31 -19.09
CA PHE A 90 -5.56 6.08 -17.68
C PHE A 90 -4.51 7.05 -17.14
N LEU A 91 -3.41 7.27 -17.87
CA LEU A 91 -2.34 8.19 -17.47
C LEU A 91 -2.85 9.63 -17.33
N ILE A 92 -3.64 10.12 -18.30
CA ILE A 92 -4.22 11.47 -18.24
C ILE A 92 -5.15 11.60 -17.04
N PHE A 93 -6.04 10.62 -16.82
CA PHE A 93 -6.93 10.62 -15.66
C PHE A 93 -6.15 10.66 -14.33
N LEU A 94 -5.10 9.84 -14.22
CA LEU A 94 -4.27 9.76 -13.04
C LEU A 94 -3.48 11.05 -12.81
N LEU A 95 -2.98 11.67 -13.87
CA LEU A 95 -2.22 12.91 -13.83
C LEU A 95 -3.13 14.10 -13.46
N THR A 96 -4.34 14.18 -14.01
CA THR A 96 -5.34 15.18 -13.62
C THR A 96 -5.72 15.05 -12.15
N MET A 97 -5.97 13.82 -11.67
CA MET A 97 -6.29 13.58 -10.25
C MET A 97 -5.12 13.94 -9.32
N ASN A 98 -3.87 13.62 -9.72
CA ASN A 98 -2.69 13.93 -8.91
C ASN A 98 -2.48 15.44 -8.76
N ILE A 99 -2.70 16.21 -9.83
CA ILE A 99 -2.64 17.69 -9.80
C ILE A 99 -3.71 18.25 -8.87
N SER A 100 -4.94 17.74 -8.92
CA SER A 100 -6.03 18.18 -8.03
C SER A 100 -5.72 17.91 -6.55
N PHE A 101 -5.13 16.75 -6.25
CA PHE A 101 -4.78 16.37 -4.88
C PHE A 101 -3.56 17.14 -4.35
N SER A 102 -2.52 17.33 -5.18
CA SER A 102 -1.35 18.13 -4.83
C SER A 102 -1.70 19.59 -4.53
N ALA A 103 -2.67 20.16 -5.25
CA ALA A 103 -3.19 21.50 -4.94
C ALA A 103 -3.92 21.53 -3.58
N CYS A 104 -4.67 20.48 -3.24
CA CYS A 104 -5.43 20.40 -1.98
C CYS A 104 -4.51 20.23 -0.75
N ASP A 105 -3.46 19.40 -0.86
CA ASP A 105 -2.45 19.25 0.19
C ASP A 105 -1.68 20.56 0.43
N ALA A 106 -1.35 21.32 -0.61
CA ALA A 106 -0.67 22.61 -0.48
C ALA A 106 -1.51 23.67 0.27
N ILE A 107 -2.84 23.65 0.10
CA ILE A 107 -3.76 24.60 0.76
C ILE A 107 -3.99 24.25 2.23
N SER A 108 -3.92 22.96 2.58
CA SER A 108 -4.14 22.47 3.96
C SER A 108 -3.09 22.99 4.94
N TRP A 109 -1.85 23.23 4.48
CA TRP A 109 -0.79 23.84 5.29
C TRP A 109 -1.09 25.30 5.68
N LEU A 110 -1.74 26.06 4.81
CA LEU A 110 -2.02 27.50 5.01
C LEU A 110 -3.18 27.76 5.98
N LYS A 111 -3.93 26.73 6.37
CA LYS A 111 -5.02 26.83 7.37
C LYS A 111 -4.64 26.29 8.76
N LEU A 112 -3.42 25.80 8.92
CA LEU A 112 -2.92 25.22 10.18
C LEU A 112 -1.69 25.96 10.72
N VAL A 113 -1.49 27.20 10.27
CA VAL A 113 -0.69 28.24 10.95
C VAL A 113 -1.60 29.41 11.31
#